data_AF-A0A957ZWC3-F1
#
_entry.id   AF-A0A957ZWC3-F1
#
_cell.length_a   1.000
_cell.length_b   1.000
_cell.length_c   1.000
_cell.angle_alpha   90.00
_cell.angle_beta   90.00
_cell.angle_gamma   90.00
#
_symmetry.space_group_name_H-M   'P 1'
#
loop_
_entity.id
_entity.type
_entity.pdbx_description
1 polymer ?
#
loop_
_entity_poly.entity_id
_entity_poly.type
_entity_poly.pdbx_seq_one_letter_code
_entity_poly.pdbx_strand_id
1 'polypeptide(L)'
;YGAVATGNAAIANGVTSTDIGVEESDSATPADYSLQLTGSGGVYDDFTWQSPGASTFGACNTGQTLTLPATLIELADFQAQSGADGVTLTWETAVEVDNAGFHLYRGATAADAARITPRLVGAQAQPGHGARYTFLDGTGDAASVYWLDDVATDGTTTRHGPFFVDGVDQATAPHRIYLPTVNAGARP
;
A
#
# COMPACT_ATOMS: atom_id res chain seq x y z
N TYR A 1 -20.57 -14.79 -20.68
CA TYR A 1 -20.59 -15.45 -19.34
C TYR A 1 -20.10 -14.40 -18.36
N GLY A 2 -20.77 -14.15 -17.23
CA GLY A 2 -20.47 -12.98 -16.39
C GLY A 2 -20.89 -13.20 -14.94
N ALA A 3 -20.32 -14.23 -14.31
CA ALA A 3 -20.56 -14.51 -12.90
C ALA A 3 -19.27 -14.90 -12.21
N VAL A 4 -19.17 -14.41 -10.97
CA VAL A 4 -18.24 -14.86 -9.93
C VAL A 4 -18.12 -16.38 -9.98
N ALA A 5 -16.94 -16.88 -10.32
CA ALA A 5 -16.64 -18.30 -10.32
C ALA A 5 -16.00 -18.67 -8.98
N THR A 6 -16.65 -19.56 -8.24
CA THR A 6 -16.01 -20.24 -7.10
C THR A 6 -15.33 -21.49 -7.65
N GLY A 7 -14.01 -21.57 -7.52
CA GLY A 7 -13.30 -22.80 -7.87
C GLY A 7 -13.84 -23.96 -7.03
N ASN A 8 -14.13 -25.10 -7.66
CA ASN A 8 -14.74 -26.27 -7.00
C ASN A 8 -13.80 -27.49 -6.93
N ALA A 9 -12.50 -27.28 -7.17
CA ALA A 9 -11.51 -28.35 -7.14
C ALA A 9 -10.11 -27.84 -6.75
N ALA A 10 -9.34 -28.74 -6.12
CA ALA A 10 -7.93 -28.57 -5.77
C ALA A 10 -7.64 -27.25 -5.03
N ILE A 11 -6.51 -26.61 -5.33
CA ILE A 11 -6.02 -25.39 -4.66
C ILE A 11 -6.94 -24.17 -4.82
N ALA A 12 -7.90 -24.22 -5.75
CA ALA A 12 -8.86 -23.15 -5.99
C ALA A 12 -10.22 -23.39 -5.31
N ASN A 13 -10.37 -24.48 -4.53
CA ASN A 13 -11.64 -24.77 -3.86
C ASN A 13 -12.01 -23.67 -2.85
N GLY A 14 -13.10 -22.95 -3.12
CA GLY A 14 -13.56 -21.82 -2.31
C GLY A 14 -12.91 -20.47 -2.66
N VAL A 15 -12.06 -20.41 -3.69
CA VAL A 15 -11.52 -19.14 -4.21
C VAL A 15 -12.54 -18.51 -5.15
N THR A 16 -12.88 -17.26 -4.89
CA THR A 16 -13.86 -16.46 -5.62
C THR A 16 -13.12 -15.55 -6.59
N SER A 17 -13.36 -15.68 -7.91
CA SER A 17 -12.83 -14.75 -8.92
C SER A 17 -13.81 -13.60 -9.19
N THR A 18 -13.28 -12.40 -9.37
CA THR A 18 -14.02 -11.25 -9.90
C THR A 18 -13.86 -11.20 -11.42
N ASP A 19 -14.92 -10.89 -12.15
CA ASP A 19 -14.90 -10.75 -13.61
C ASP A 19 -14.16 -9.47 -14.01
N ILE A 20 -13.28 -9.57 -15.02
CA ILE A 20 -12.51 -8.44 -15.56
C ILE A 20 -13.30 -7.62 -16.59
N GLY A 21 -14.49 -8.08 -17.00
CA GLY A 21 -15.42 -7.34 -17.85
C GLY A 21 -15.07 -7.34 -19.34
N VAL A 22 -14.06 -8.10 -19.76
CA VAL A 22 -13.68 -8.33 -21.17
C VAL A 22 -13.53 -9.83 -21.41
N GLU A 23 -13.87 -10.29 -22.62
CA GLU A 23 -13.76 -11.70 -23.01
C GLU A 23 -13.16 -11.85 -24.42
N GLU A 24 -12.43 -12.95 -24.61
CA GLU A 24 -12.17 -13.52 -25.93
C GLU A 24 -13.18 -14.62 -26.19
N SER A 25 -13.62 -14.76 -27.44
CA SER A 25 -14.53 -15.82 -27.84
C SER A 25 -14.06 -16.48 -29.12
N ASP A 26 -14.03 -17.82 -29.12
CA ASP A 26 -13.60 -18.65 -30.26
C ASP A 26 -14.37 -18.38 -31.56
N SER A 27 -15.54 -17.74 -31.48
CA SER A 27 -16.41 -17.42 -32.62
C SER A 27 -16.39 -15.95 -33.06
N ALA A 28 -15.77 -15.05 -32.30
CA ALA A 28 -15.85 -13.60 -32.52
C ALA A 28 -14.49 -12.89 -32.49
N THR A 29 -13.46 -13.50 -31.90
CA THR A 29 -12.11 -12.95 -31.83
C THR A 29 -11.26 -13.54 -32.97
N PRO A 30 -10.68 -12.71 -33.86
CA PRO A 30 -9.71 -13.18 -34.85
C PRO A 30 -8.51 -13.88 -34.18
N ALA A 31 -7.93 -14.88 -34.86
CA ALA A 31 -6.84 -15.68 -34.30
C ALA A 31 -5.53 -14.90 -34.06
N ASP A 32 -5.41 -13.70 -34.63
CA ASP A 32 -4.30 -12.76 -34.47
C ASP A 32 -4.62 -11.64 -33.47
N TYR A 33 -5.69 -11.78 -32.68
CA TYR A 33 -6.10 -10.82 -31.66
C TYR A 33 -5.92 -11.42 -30.27
N SER A 34 -5.67 -10.55 -29.30
CA SER A 34 -5.67 -10.91 -27.88
C SER A 34 -6.25 -9.79 -27.01
N LEU A 35 -6.68 -10.08 -25.79
CA LEU A 35 -7.04 -9.10 -24.77
C LEU A 35 -5.88 -8.14 -24.57
N GLN A 36 -6.22 -6.86 -24.44
CA GLN A 36 -5.25 -5.79 -24.31
C GLN A 36 -5.44 -5.09 -22.98
N LEU A 37 -4.35 -4.81 -22.29
CA LEU A 37 -4.26 -3.80 -21.24
C LEU A 37 -3.71 -2.51 -21.87
N THR A 38 -4.40 -1.39 -21.69
CA THR A 38 -3.95 -0.07 -22.12
C THR A 38 -3.81 0.86 -20.92
N GLY A 39 -2.97 1.89 -21.03
CA GLY A 39 -2.65 2.79 -19.91
C GLY A 39 -1.17 3.07 -19.81
N SER A 40 -0.81 3.98 -18.90
CA SER A 40 0.58 4.34 -18.63
C SER A 40 0.84 4.28 -17.15
N GLY A 41 1.78 3.44 -16.72
CA GLY A 41 2.05 3.31 -15.30
C GLY A 41 3.02 2.19 -14.91
N GLY A 42 3.21 2.07 -13.60
CA GLY A 42 4.11 1.11 -12.97
C GLY A 42 3.39 0.07 -12.10
N VAL A 43 2.09 0.25 -11.86
CA VAL A 43 1.24 -0.67 -11.11
C VAL A 43 0.01 -1.09 -11.92
N TYR A 44 -0.62 -2.20 -11.54
CA TYR A 44 -1.75 -2.77 -12.29
C TYR A 44 -2.93 -1.79 -12.42
N ASP A 45 -3.22 -1.01 -11.38
CA ASP A 45 -4.35 -0.06 -11.34
C ASP A 45 -4.22 1.09 -12.36
N ASP A 46 -3.03 1.31 -12.92
CA ASP A 46 -2.78 2.28 -13.98
C ASP A 46 -3.27 1.80 -15.37
N PHE A 47 -3.69 0.54 -15.47
CA PHE A 47 -4.09 -0.10 -16.71
C PHE A 47 -5.56 -0.51 -16.69
N THR A 48 -6.19 -0.44 -17.86
CA THR A 48 -7.57 -0.86 -18.06
C THR A 48 -7.65 -1.90 -19.17
N TRP A 49 -8.40 -2.96 -18.92
CA TRP A 49 -8.69 -3.96 -19.93
C TRP A 49 -9.51 -3.37 -21.07
N GLN A 50 -9.15 -3.72 -22.30
CA GLN A 50 -9.87 -3.35 -23.51
C GLN A 50 -10.36 -4.61 -24.22
N SER A 51 -11.37 -4.44 -25.09
CA SER A 51 -11.77 -5.49 -26.03
C SER A 51 -10.55 -6.02 -26.81
N PRO A 52 -10.57 -7.30 -27.24
CA PRO A 52 -9.48 -7.88 -28.00
C PRO A 52 -9.04 -6.99 -29.17
N GLY A 53 -7.73 -6.81 -29.30
CA GLY A 53 -7.08 -6.07 -30.39
C GLY A 53 -5.98 -6.91 -31.02
N ALA A 54 -5.42 -6.44 -32.14
CA ALA A 54 -4.33 -7.15 -32.82
C ALA A 54 -3.17 -7.44 -31.84
N SER A 55 -2.73 -8.70 -31.79
CA SER A 55 -1.72 -9.17 -30.87
C SER A 55 -0.37 -8.49 -31.09
N THR A 56 0.23 -8.01 -30.01
CA THR A 56 1.53 -7.33 -29.98
C THR A 56 2.62 -8.22 -29.39
N PHE A 57 2.66 -9.50 -29.78
CA PHE A 57 3.62 -10.47 -29.20
C PHE A 57 5.07 -9.94 -29.23
N GLY A 58 5.72 -9.94 -28.07
CA GLY A 58 7.10 -9.45 -27.92
C GLY A 58 7.22 -7.92 -27.79
N ALA A 59 6.12 -7.18 -27.76
CA ALA A 59 6.07 -5.74 -27.52
C ALA A 59 4.98 -5.38 -26.48
N CYS A 60 5.00 -4.14 -25.98
CA CYS A 60 3.88 -3.62 -25.21
C CYS A 60 2.59 -3.59 -26.04
N ASN A 61 1.44 -3.74 -25.39
CA ASN A 61 0.13 -3.61 -26.03
C ASN A 61 -0.03 -2.24 -26.68
N THR A 62 -0.90 -2.14 -27.69
CA THR A 62 -1.15 -0.84 -28.33
C THR A 62 -1.74 0.15 -27.33
N GLY A 63 -1.06 1.28 -27.13
CA GLY A 63 -1.45 2.30 -26.14
C GLY A 63 -0.99 2.01 -24.71
N GLN A 64 -0.21 0.94 -24.50
CA GLN A 64 0.39 0.63 -23.21
C GLN A 64 1.79 1.25 -23.11
N THR A 65 2.03 1.97 -22.03
CA THR A 65 3.36 2.47 -21.65
C THR A 65 3.69 1.96 -20.26
N LEU A 66 4.75 1.15 -20.15
CA LEU A 66 5.26 0.75 -18.84
C LEU A 66 6.23 1.83 -18.37
N THR A 67 5.91 2.48 -17.26
CA THR A 67 6.79 3.44 -16.59
C THR A 67 7.23 2.85 -15.26
N LEU A 68 8.44 3.19 -14.82
CA LEU A 68 8.77 2.95 -13.42
C LEU A 68 7.91 3.87 -12.56
N PRO A 69 7.52 3.45 -11.34
CA PRO A 69 7.00 4.38 -10.36
C PRO A 69 8.02 5.51 -10.15
N ALA A 70 7.52 6.73 -9.85
CA ALA A 70 8.37 7.93 -9.74
C ALA A 70 9.48 7.81 -8.69
N THR A 71 9.31 6.91 -7.72
CA THR A 71 10.37 6.38 -6.86
C THR A 71 10.41 4.86 -6.99
N LEU A 72 11.60 4.25 -6.94
CA LEU A 72 11.73 2.83 -6.62
C LEU A 72 12.07 2.72 -5.13
N ILE A 73 11.03 2.76 -4.30
CA ILE A 73 11.11 2.50 -2.87
C ILE A 73 10.56 1.10 -2.61
N GLU A 74 11.40 0.23 -2.07
CA GLU A 74 10.94 -1.00 -1.44
C GLU A 74 10.92 -0.76 0.07
N LEU A 75 9.72 -0.57 0.63
CA LEU A 75 9.54 -0.43 2.08
C LEU A 75 9.73 -1.80 2.73
N ALA A 76 10.84 -1.97 3.44
CA ALA A 76 11.21 -3.23 4.09
C ALA A 76 10.43 -3.45 5.39
N ASP A 77 10.24 -2.40 6.19
CA ASP A 77 9.49 -2.44 7.43
C ASP A 77 8.87 -1.08 7.77
N PHE A 78 7.74 -1.11 8.46
CA PHE A 78 7.15 0.06 9.09
C PHE A 78 6.52 -0.35 10.43
N GLN A 79 6.91 0.34 11.50
CA GLN A 79 6.39 0.12 12.85
C GLN A 79 5.88 1.44 13.43
N ALA A 80 4.67 1.39 13.97
CA ALA A 80 4.12 2.44 14.83
C ALA A 80 4.05 1.88 16.26
N GLN A 81 4.97 2.29 17.12
CA GLN A 81 5.06 1.75 18.48
C GLN A 81 4.51 2.75 19.50
N SER A 82 3.60 2.32 20.36
CA SER A 82 3.12 3.16 21.46
C SER A 82 4.22 3.41 22.51
N GLY A 83 4.22 4.60 23.10
CA GLY A 83 5.19 5.02 24.11
C GLY A 83 4.62 6.07 25.06
N ALA A 84 5.38 6.41 26.10
CA ALA A 84 4.94 7.37 27.13
C ALA A 84 4.74 8.79 26.56
N ASP A 85 5.50 9.15 25.53
CA ASP A 85 5.50 10.48 24.91
C ASP A 85 4.71 10.54 23.59
N GLY A 86 3.90 9.51 23.29
CA GLY A 86 3.12 9.41 22.04
C GLY A 86 3.45 8.14 21.26
N VAL A 87 3.40 8.21 19.93
CA VAL A 87 3.70 7.07 19.03
C VAL A 87 5.00 7.31 18.29
N THR A 88 5.94 6.37 18.39
CA THR A 88 7.19 6.40 17.62
C THR A 88 7.00 5.61 16.33
N LEU A 89 7.16 6.29 15.21
CA LEU A 89 7.11 5.71 13.87
C LEU A 89 8.54 5.43 13.41
N THR A 90 8.83 4.18 13.05
CA THR A 90 10.10 3.80 12.43
C THR A 90 9.83 3.08 11.13
N TRP A 91 10.58 3.42 10.09
CA TRP A 91 10.50 2.73 8.81
C TRP A 91 11.89 2.46 8.26
N GLU A 92 11.99 1.39 7.48
CA GLU A 92 13.20 0.96 6.81
C GLU A 92 12.88 0.75 5.33
N THR A 93 13.69 1.33 4.46
CA THR A 93 13.67 1.04 3.03
C THR A 93 14.75 0.01 2.73
N ALA A 94 14.54 -0.87 1.73
CA ALA A 94 15.58 -1.76 1.20
C ALA A 94 16.36 -1.10 0.06
N VAL A 95 15.68 -0.27 -0.74
CA VAL A 95 16.23 0.50 -1.85
C VAL A 95 15.55 1.87 -1.88
N GLU A 96 16.31 2.93 -2.15
CA GLU A 96 15.78 4.25 -2.51
C GLU A 96 16.43 4.76 -3.80
N VAL A 97 15.65 4.85 -4.87
CA VAL A 97 16.05 5.51 -6.13
C VAL A 97 15.09 6.66 -6.41
N ASP A 98 15.65 7.82 -6.79
CA ASP A 98 14.92 9.05 -7.13
C ASP A 98 13.98 9.58 -6.03
N ASN A 99 14.29 9.25 -4.77
CA ASN A 99 13.55 9.68 -3.59
C ASN A 99 14.11 10.99 -3.01
N ALA A 100 13.25 12.00 -2.87
CA ALA A 100 13.55 13.23 -2.13
C ALA A 100 13.37 13.05 -0.62
N GLY A 101 12.47 12.15 -0.20
CA GLY A 101 12.22 11.86 1.21
C GLY A 101 10.77 11.44 1.48
N PHE A 102 10.34 11.63 2.72
CA PHE A 102 9.06 11.08 3.21
C PHE A 102 8.21 12.12 3.92
N HIS A 103 6.90 11.93 3.80
CA HIS A 103 5.90 12.56 4.64
C HIS A 103 5.09 11.50 5.39
N LEU A 104 4.77 11.79 6.65
CA LEU A 104 3.90 10.93 7.45
C LEU A 104 2.56 11.61 7.66
N TYR A 105 1.53 10.78 7.68
CA TYR A 105 0.14 11.18 7.82
C TYR A 105 -0.55 10.33 8.89
N ARG A 106 -1.55 10.91 9.55
CA ARG A 106 -2.39 10.24 10.54
C ARG A 106 -3.86 10.56 10.30
N GLY A 107 -4.73 9.54 10.31
CA GLY A 107 -6.18 9.67 10.07
C GLY A 107 -6.92 8.37 10.36
N ALA A 108 -8.24 8.33 10.14
CA ALA A 108 -8.99 7.06 10.21
C ALA A 108 -8.88 6.26 8.89
N THR A 109 -8.71 6.96 7.77
CA THR A 109 -8.56 6.43 6.41
C THR A 109 -7.48 7.19 5.66
N ALA A 110 -7.08 6.70 4.49
CA ALA A 110 -6.13 7.40 3.64
C ALA A 110 -6.66 8.77 3.17
N ALA A 111 -7.97 8.96 3.04
CA ALA A 111 -8.57 10.17 2.49
C ALA A 111 -8.64 11.34 3.48
N ASP A 112 -8.80 11.06 4.78
CA ASP A 112 -8.87 12.05 5.87
C ASP A 112 -7.55 12.23 6.61
N ALA A 113 -6.53 11.42 6.30
CA ALA A 113 -5.24 11.51 6.97
C ALA A 113 -4.58 12.88 6.79
N ALA A 114 -4.25 13.52 7.91
CA ALA A 114 -3.57 14.79 7.96
C ALA A 114 -2.06 14.60 8.10
N ARG A 115 -1.27 15.42 7.40
CA ARG A 115 0.20 15.37 7.48
C ARG A 115 0.68 15.77 8.88
N ILE A 116 1.51 14.93 9.49
CA ILE A 116 2.09 15.17 10.82
C ILE A 116 3.56 15.61 10.77
N THR A 117 4.29 15.27 9.71
CA THR A 117 5.65 15.78 9.50
C THR A 117 5.60 17.27 9.12
N PRO A 118 6.25 18.18 9.87
CA PRO A 118 6.22 19.62 9.59
C PRO A 118 7.06 20.01 8.37
N ARG A 119 8.04 19.17 8.02
CA ARG A 119 8.94 19.30 6.87
C ARG A 119 9.17 17.91 6.28
N LEU A 120 9.68 17.86 5.05
CA LEU A 120 10.07 16.60 4.42
C LEU A 120 11.15 15.92 5.27
N VAL A 121 10.95 14.64 5.59
CA VAL A 121 12.01 13.81 6.17
C VAL A 121 12.90 13.39 5.01
N GLY A 122 13.98 14.13 4.80
CA GLY A 122 14.83 13.95 3.61
C GLY A 122 15.41 12.54 3.52
N ALA A 123 15.50 12.02 2.29
CA ALA A 123 16.14 10.74 2.02
C ALA A 123 17.59 10.75 2.54
N GLN A 124 17.96 9.68 3.24
CA GLN A 124 19.28 9.47 3.82
C GLN A 124 20.01 8.29 3.18
N ALA A 125 19.32 7.48 2.39
CA ALA A 125 19.91 6.34 1.73
C ALA A 125 20.96 6.75 0.70
N GLN A 126 21.98 5.91 0.56
CA GLN A 126 22.89 5.97 -0.58
C GLN A 126 22.22 5.30 -1.78
N PRO A 127 22.57 5.70 -3.03
CA PRO A 127 21.98 5.09 -4.22
C PRO A 127 22.11 3.57 -4.20
N GLY A 128 20.98 2.85 -4.35
CA GLY A 128 20.94 1.39 -4.33
C GLY A 128 20.99 0.73 -2.95
N HIS A 129 20.91 1.53 -1.87
CA HIS A 129 20.82 1.05 -0.49
C HIS A 129 19.52 1.52 0.16
N GLY A 130 19.18 0.88 1.26
CA GLY A 130 18.13 1.28 2.18
C GLY A 130 18.60 2.25 3.25
N ALA A 131 17.65 2.79 4.00
CA ALA A 131 17.92 3.56 5.22
C ALA A 131 16.81 3.37 6.25
N ARG A 132 17.15 3.62 7.51
CA ARG A 132 16.22 3.59 8.63
C ARG A 132 15.94 4.99 9.15
N TYR A 133 14.68 5.28 9.40
CA TYR A 133 14.20 6.58 9.83
C TYR A 133 13.35 6.44 11.10
N THR A 134 13.18 7.58 11.79
CA THR A 134 12.36 7.67 12.99
C THR A 134 11.63 9.01 13.05
N PHE A 135 10.39 8.99 13.53
CA PHE A 135 9.58 10.19 13.79
C PHE A 135 8.72 9.97 15.03
N LEU A 136 8.69 10.95 15.95
CA LEU A 136 7.83 10.91 17.12
C LEU A 136 6.56 11.73 16.85
N ASP A 137 5.41 11.07 16.84
CA ASP A 137 4.12 11.73 16.93
C ASP A 137 3.71 11.89 18.40
N GLY A 138 4.05 13.06 18.96
CA GLY A 138 3.78 13.37 20.36
C GLY A 138 2.30 13.53 20.73
N THR A 139 1.40 13.47 19.75
CA THR A 139 -0.05 13.55 19.94
C THR A 139 -0.77 12.26 19.57
N GLY A 140 -0.03 11.26 19.08
CA GLY A 140 -0.57 9.97 18.70
C GLY A 140 -0.96 9.14 19.91
N ASP A 141 -1.91 8.24 19.71
CA ASP A 141 -2.40 7.30 20.70
C ASP A 141 -2.56 5.90 20.09
N ALA A 142 -2.99 4.92 20.90
CA ALA A 142 -3.15 3.54 20.46
C ALA A 142 -4.21 3.32 19.37
N ALA A 143 -5.11 4.29 19.13
CA ALA A 143 -6.13 4.22 18.09
C ALA A 143 -5.70 4.90 16.78
N SER A 144 -4.53 5.54 16.77
CA SER A 144 -4.01 6.25 15.61
C SER A 144 -3.68 5.28 14.46
N VAL A 145 -4.02 5.67 13.23
CA VAL A 145 -3.65 4.94 12.00
C VAL A 145 -2.77 5.84 11.15
N TYR A 146 -1.72 5.26 10.58
CA TYR A 146 -0.66 5.99 9.90
C TYR A 146 -0.53 5.60 8.44
N TRP A 147 -0.11 6.58 7.63
CA TRP A 147 0.30 6.42 6.25
C TRP A 147 1.65 7.09 6.05
N LEU A 148 2.43 6.55 5.13
CA LEU A 148 3.71 7.11 4.70
C LEU A 148 3.62 7.40 3.21
N ASP A 149 3.91 8.63 2.83
CA ASP A 149 4.14 9.01 1.44
C ASP A 149 5.65 9.08 1.20
N ASP A 150 6.18 8.30 0.26
CA ASP A 150 7.46 8.63 -0.35
C ASP A 150 7.26 9.74 -1.38
N VAL A 151 8.26 10.61 -1.51
CA VAL A 151 8.21 11.79 -2.36
C VAL A 151 9.38 11.72 -3.32
N ALA A 152 9.09 11.61 -4.61
CA ALA A 152 10.08 11.61 -5.66
C ALA A 152 10.79 12.97 -5.78
N THR A 153 11.96 12.97 -6.43
CA THR A 153 12.71 14.20 -6.75
C THR A 153 11.95 15.17 -7.67
N ASP A 154 10.94 14.68 -8.40
CA ASP A 154 10.02 15.50 -9.20
C ASP A 154 8.77 15.95 -8.42
N GLY A 155 8.62 15.52 -7.16
CA GLY A 155 7.52 15.87 -6.27
C GLY A 155 6.30 14.93 -6.34
N THR A 156 6.32 13.91 -7.21
CA THR A 156 5.30 12.85 -7.23
C THR A 156 5.35 12.06 -5.91
N THR A 157 4.19 11.58 -5.43
CA THR A 157 4.13 10.85 -4.16
C THR A 157 3.46 9.49 -4.30
N THR A 158 4.02 8.46 -3.66
CA THR A 158 3.41 7.14 -3.54
C THR A 158 3.06 6.88 -2.08
N ARG A 159 1.83 6.43 -1.81
CA ARG A 159 1.31 6.22 -0.45
C ARG A 159 1.37 4.77 -0.03
N HIS A 160 1.79 4.54 1.21
CA HIS A 160 1.86 3.25 1.90
C HIS A 160 0.99 3.25 3.15
N GLY A 161 0.47 2.09 3.51
CA GLY A 161 -0.39 1.86 4.68
C GLY A 161 -1.76 1.27 4.31
N PRO A 162 -2.70 1.18 5.27
CA PRO A 162 -2.61 1.70 6.64
C PRO A 162 -1.61 0.95 7.52
N PHE A 163 -1.00 1.67 8.47
CA PHE A 163 -0.18 1.10 9.54
C PHE A 163 -0.82 1.38 10.89
N PHE A 164 -0.99 0.32 11.69
CA PHE A 164 -1.66 0.39 12.98
C PHE A 164 -0.65 0.39 14.14
N VAL A 165 -0.99 1.09 15.22
CA VAL A 165 -0.16 1.11 16.43
C VAL A 165 -0.05 -0.28 17.03
N ASP A 166 1.18 -0.68 17.36
CA ASP A 166 1.57 -2.00 17.84
C ASP A 166 1.10 -3.16 16.93
N GLY A 167 0.83 -2.86 15.65
CA GLY A 167 0.31 -3.81 14.67
C GLY A 167 -1.16 -4.21 14.88
N VAL A 168 -1.90 -3.49 15.75
CA VAL A 168 -3.27 -3.83 16.12
C VAL A 168 -4.26 -2.86 15.51
N ASP A 169 -5.10 -3.33 14.60
CA ASP A 169 -6.28 -2.59 14.15
C ASP A 169 -7.33 -2.52 15.28
N GLN A 170 -7.36 -1.40 16.00
CA GLN A 170 -8.30 -1.19 17.10
C GLN A 170 -9.76 -1.03 16.64
N ALA A 171 -10.02 -0.81 15.34
CA ALA A 171 -11.39 -0.79 14.81
C ALA A 171 -11.99 -2.20 14.71
N THR A 172 -11.14 -3.22 14.60
CA THR A 172 -11.54 -4.64 14.50
C THR A 172 -11.14 -5.48 15.71
N ALA A 173 -10.32 -4.94 16.62
CA ALA A 173 -9.98 -5.59 17.87
C ALA A 173 -11.24 -5.82 18.74
N PRO A 174 -11.49 -7.05 19.24
CA PRO A 174 -12.63 -7.29 20.11
C PRO A 174 -12.51 -6.40 21.36
N HIS A 175 -13.44 -5.47 21.55
CA HIS A 175 -13.45 -4.55 22.68
C HIS A 175 -13.37 -5.32 24.01
N ARG A 176 -12.18 -5.36 24.62
CA ARG A 176 -12.00 -5.87 25.99
C ARG A 176 -11.89 -4.68 26.92
N ILE A 177 -12.93 -4.45 27.73
CA ILE A 177 -12.89 -3.50 28.84
C ILE A 177 -11.96 -4.07 29.91
N TYR A 178 -10.77 -3.49 30.08
CA TYR A 178 -9.91 -3.77 31.22
C TYR A 178 -10.31 -2.84 32.37
N LEU A 179 -10.91 -3.39 33.43
CA LEU A 179 -11.11 -2.66 34.69
C LEU A 179 -9.74 -2.46 35.37
N PRO A 180 -9.45 -1.27 35.94
CA PRO A 180 -8.21 -1.07 36.66
C PRO A 180 -8.17 -2.01 37.87
N THR A 181 -7.09 -2.78 37.98
CA THR A 181 -6.85 -3.60 39.18
C THR A 181 -6.45 -2.65 40.30
N VAL A 182 -7.38 -2.39 41.23
CA VAL A 182 -7.06 -1.63 42.43
C VAL A 182 -6.28 -2.57 43.36
N ASN A 183 -4.95 -2.45 43.35
CA ASN A 183 -4.14 -3.07 44.41
C ASN A 183 -4.39 -2.26 45.69
N ALA A 184 -5.33 -2.73 46.50
CA ALA A 184 -5.51 -2.25 47.87
C ALA A 184 -4.18 -2.48 48.62
N GLY A 185 -3.52 -1.37 48.97
CA GLY A 185 -2.23 -1.39 49.63
C GLY A 185 -2.30 -2.09 50.99
N ALA A 186 -1.34 -2.98 51.22
CA ALA A 186 -1.04 -3.42 52.57
C ALA A 186 -0.09 -2.41 53.22
N ARG A 187 -0.59 -1.69 54.22
CA ARG A 187 0.17 -1.16 55.37
C ARG A 187 -0.75 -1.15 56.59
N PRO A 188 -0.21 -1.21 57.81
CA PRO A 188 1.20 -1.19 58.21
C PRO A 188 1.83 -2.57 58.41
#